data_AF-A0A4Y9ZGG1-F1
#
_entry.id   AF-A0A4Y9ZGG1-F1
#
_cell.length_a   1.000
_cell.length_b   1.000
_cell.length_c   1.000
_cell.angle_alpha   90.00
_cell.angle_beta   90.00
_cell.angle_gamma   90.00
#
_symmetry.space_group_name_H-M   'P 1'
#
loop_
_entity.id
_entity.type
_entity.pdbx_description
1 polymer ?
#
loop_
_entity_poly.entity_id
_entity_poly.type
_entity_poly.pdbx_seq_one_letter_code
_entity_poly.pdbx_strand_id
1 'polypeptide(L)'
;MSKFAPHKRTINAPRATSSTICQKCLGTGHYTYECKSTRPYVSRPSRTQQLEKPQILAKLKLDGKPSVEVPEEFKTNEQDSRGKGEGPERGERAQVQKAGEAIDIARIRVRVGIRRIQLRFRLQLHLELEQKRVLRLGKQLRLGVVELW
;
A
#
# COMPACT_ATOMS: atom_id res chain seq x y z
N MET A 1 21.55 -14.81 -47.01
CA MET A 1 21.25 -13.36 -46.83
C MET A 1 22.57 -12.60 -46.89
N SER A 2 22.74 -11.71 -47.87
CA SER A 2 24.03 -11.17 -48.33
C SER A 2 24.67 -10.15 -47.38
N LYS A 3 25.97 -10.34 -47.13
CA LYS A 3 26.87 -9.59 -46.23
C LYS A 3 27.26 -8.17 -46.71
N PHE A 4 26.68 -7.68 -47.81
CA PHE A 4 27.16 -6.50 -48.55
C PHE A 4 26.18 -5.32 -48.68
N ALA A 5 25.04 -5.32 -47.97
CA ALA A 5 24.19 -4.13 -47.92
C ALA A 5 24.61 -3.24 -46.74
N PRO A 6 25.12 -2.01 -46.94
CA PRO A 6 25.43 -1.12 -45.83
C PRO A 6 24.12 -0.73 -45.13
N HIS A 7 23.96 -1.16 -43.88
CA HIS A 7 22.86 -0.67 -43.03
C HIS A 7 23.06 0.83 -42.80
N LYS A 8 22.41 1.67 -43.62
CA LYS A 8 22.34 3.12 -43.34
C LYS A 8 21.75 3.28 -41.95
N ARG A 9 22.55 3.81 -41.01
CA ARG A 9 22.04 4.25 -39.71
C ARG A 9 21.11 5.43 -39.98
N THR A 10 19.82 5.17 -39.97
CA THR A 10 18.78 6.19 -40.13
C THR A 10 18.87 7.15 -38.93
N ILE A 11 19.09 8.43 -39.20
CA ILE A 11 19.14 9.54 -38.20
C ILE A 11 17.76 9.78 -37.54
N ASN A 12 16.73 9.04 -37.97
CA ASN A 12 15.37 9.10 -37.46
C ASN A 12 15.13 8.13 -36.30
N ALA A 13 15.97 8.15 -35.27
CA ALA A 13 15.58 7.54 -34.00
C ALA A 13 14.66 8.53 -33.30
N PRO A 14 13.34 8.31 -33.23
CA PRO A 14 12.46 9.22 -32.51
C PRO A 14 12.93 9.26 -31.06
N ARG A 15 13.08 10.45 -30.49
CA ARG A 15 13.33 10.60 -29.06
C ARG A 15 12.01 10.33 -28.35
N ALA A 16 12.05 9.59 -27.24
CA ALA A 16 10.83 9.23 -26.53
C ALA A 16 10.08 10.49 -26.10
N THR A 17 8.80 10.57 -26.44
CA THR A 17 7.90 11.61 -25.95
C THR A 17 7.51 11.30 -24.50
N SER A 18 7.03 12.30 -23.76
CA SER A 18 6.46 12.10 -22.43
C SER A 18 5.25 11.17 -22.41
N SER A 19 4.59 10.94 -23.57
CA SER A 19 3.49 9.99 -23.75
C SER A 19 3.95 8.57 -24.10
N THR A 20 5.23 8.35 -24.40
CA THR A 20 5.74 7.02 -24.75
C THR A 20 5.78 6.14 -23.50
N ILE A 21 5.00 5.05 -23.48
CA ILE A 21 4.95 4.09 -22.36
C ILE A 21 5.90 2.93 -22.64
N CYS A 22 6.78 2.65 -21.68
CA CYS A 22 7.69 1.52 -21.71
C CYS A 22 6.98 0.21 -21.34
N GLN A 23 7.07 -0.82 -22.18
CA GLN A 23 6.43 -2.13 -21.92
C GLN A 23 7.11 -2.94 -20.80
N LYS A 24 8.36 -2.60 -20.46
CA LYS A 24 9.13 -3.31 -19.43
C LYS A 24 8.79 -2.84 -18.02
N CYS A 25 8.74 -1.53 -17.80
CA CYS A 25 8.50 -0.94 -16.49
C CYS A 25 7.14 -0.27 -16.33
N LEU A 26 6.35 -0.16 -17.40
CA LEU A 26 5.05 0.53 -17.45
C LEU A 26 5.12 2.04 -17.13
N GLY A 27 6.33 2.62 -17.04
CA GLY A 27 6.54 4.05 -16.88
C GLY A 27 6.58 4.79 -18.23
N THR A 28 6.48 6.12 -18.17
CA THR A 28 6.52 6.98 -19.36
C THR A 28 7.90 7.61 -19.59
N GLY A 29 8.14 8.13 -20.80
CA GLY A 29 9.29 8.99 -21.12
C GLY A 29 10.54 8.28 -21.64
N HIS A 30 10.48 6.97 -21.93
CA HIS A 30 11.58 6.24 -22.54
C HIS A 30 11.08 5.01 -23.32
N TYR A 31 11.88 4.55 -24.28
CA TYR A 31 11.62 3.30 -24.97
C TYR A 31 12.11 2.09 -24.17
N THR A 32 11.53 0.92 -24.47
CA THR A 32 11.84 -0.34 -23.79
C THR A 32 13.34 -0.70 -23.81
N TYR A 33 14.09 -0.29 -24.85
CA TYR A 33 15.52 -0.58 -24.98
C TYR A 33 16.43 0.32 -24.11
N GLU A 34 15.95 1.50 -23.69
CA GLU A 34 16.64 2.42 -22.76
C GLU A 34 16.29 2.15 -21.29
N CYS A 35 15.32 1.27 -21.04
CA CYS A 35 14.76 1.00 -19.72
C CYS A 35 15.76 0.30 -18.79
N LYS A 36 16.22 1.03 -17.75
CA LYS A 36 17.11 0.53 -16.70
C LYS A 36 16.36 -0.06 -15.49
N SER A 37 15.07 0.24 -15.33
CA SER A 37 14.27 -0.28 -14.22
C SER A 37 13.94 -1.77 -14.42
N THR A 38 13.80 -2.46 -13.29
CA THR A 38 13.32 -3.84 -13.25
C THR A 38 11.82 -3.89 -13.56
N ARG A 39 11.34 -5.04 -14.07
CA ARG A 39 9.92 -5.22 -14.41
C ARG A 39 9.09 -5.28 -13.13
N PRO A 40 8.18 -4.32 -12.86
CA PRO A 40 7.33 -4.40 -11.69
C PRO A 40 6.38 -5.58 -11.85
N TYR A 41 6.26 -6.40 -10.80
CA TYR A 41 5.23 -7.42 -10.74
C TYR A 41 3.91 -6.76 -10.36
N VAL A 42 3.01 -6.62 -11.33
CA VAL A 42 1.64 -6.16 -11.10
C VAL A 42 0.75 -7.40 -11.04
N SER A 43 0.18 -7.68 -9.86
CA SER A 43 -0.79 -8.76 -9.73
C SER A 43 -2.02 -8.45 -10.58
N ARG A 44 -2.37 -9.37 -11.47
CA ARG A 44 -3.65 -9.29 -12.19
C ARG A 44 -4.76 -9.75 -11.24
N PRO A 45 -5.78 -8.92 -10.96
CA PRO A 45 -6.90 -9.37 -10.17
C PRO A 45 -7.62 -10.51 -10.89
N SER A 46 -8.03 -11.52 -10.13
CA SER A 46 -8.78 -12.66 -10.70
C SER A 46 -10.10 -12.18 -11.31
N ARG A 47 -10.67 -12.97 -12.22
CA ARG A 47 -11.96 -12.64 -12.85
C ARG A 47 -13.06 -12.40 -11.80
N THR A 48 -13.09 -13.18 -10.71
CA THR A 48 -14.03 -13.00 -9.61
C THR A 48 -13.80 -11.68 -8.86
N GLN A 49 -12.55 -11.36 -8.53
CA GLN A 49 -12.18 -10.09 -7.89
C GLN A 49 -12.51 -8.87 -8.76
N GLN A 50 -12.51 -9.00 -10.08
CA GLN A 50 -12.95 -7.95 -10.98
C GLN A 50 -14.46 -7.76 -10.92
N LEU A 51 -15.23 -8.84 -10.91
CA LEU A 51 -16.70 -8.80 -10.84
C LEU A 51 -17.21 -8.26 -9.50
N GLU A 52 -16.46 -8.45 -8.42
CA GLU A 52 -16.77 -7.93 -7.07
C GLU A 52 -16.68 -6.40 -6.93
N LYS A 53 -16.16 -5.68 -7.95
CA LYS A 53 -16.10 -4.21 -7.91
C LYS A 53 -17.52 -3.63 -7.85
N PRO A 54 -17.79 -2.64 -6.97
CA PRO A 54 -19.14 -2.14 -6.72
C PRO A 54 -19.81 -1.56 -7.98
N GLN A 55 -19.03 -0.96 -8.88
CA GLN A 55 -19.54 -0.45 -10.16
C GLN A 55 -19.97 -1.56 -11.13
N ILE A 56 -19.28 -2.71 -11.11
CA ILE A 56 -19.61 -3.85 -11.97
C ILE A 56 -20.77 -4.63 -11.36
N LEU A 57 -20.76 -4.84 -10.04
CA LEU A 57 -21.88 -5.44 -9.31
C LEU A 57 -23.18 -4.65 -9.47
N ALA A 58 -23.13 -3.31 -9.42
CA ALA A 58 -24.31 -2.47 -9.63
C ALA A 58 -24.89 -2.70 -11.03
N LYS A 59 -24.05 -2.72 -12.07
CA LYS A 59 -24.49 -3.02 -13.44
C LYS A 59 -25.11 -4.41 -13.55
N LEU A 60 -24.42 -5.43 -13.02
CA LEU A 60 -24.91 -6.81 -13.02
C LEU A 60 -26.25 -6.99 -12.27
N LYS A 61 -26.47 -6.25 -11.19
CA LYS A 61 -27.73 -6.28 -10.42
C LYS A 61 -28.86 -5.53 -11.11
N LEU A 62 -28.55 -4.43 -11.82
CA LEU A 62 -29.52 -3.67 -12.61
C LEU A 62 -29.97 -4.46 -13.85
N ASP A 63 -29.06 -5.21 -14.47
CA ASP A 63 -29.35 -6.19 -15.53
C ASP A 63 -30.02 -7.48 -14.99
N GLY A 64 -30.61 -7.40 -13.79
CA GLY A 64 -31.03 -8.47 -12.88
C GLY A 64 -32.13 -9.42 -13.35
N LYS A 65 -32.06 -9.91 -14.59
CA LYS A 65 -32.73 -11.13 -15.01
C LYS A 65 -31.66 -12.04 -15.61
N PRO A 66 -31.15 -13.05 -14.88
CA PRO A 66 -30.53 -14.16 -15.58
C PRO A 66 -31.59 -14.66 -16.59
N SER A 67 -31.30 -14.62 -17.89
CA SER A 67 -32.28 -15.01 -18.91
C SER A 67 -32.62 -16.50 -18.90
N VAL A 68 -32.11 -17.24 -17.91
CA VAL A 68 -32.28 -18.66 -17.73
C VAL A 68 -32.85 -18.84 -16.32
N GLU A 69 -34.13 -19.19 -16.26
CA GLU A 69 -34.77 -19.67 -15.05
C GLU A 69 -34.04 -20.94 -14.64
N VAL A 70 -33.27 -20.86 -13.55
CA VAL A 70 -32.60 -22.02 -12.98
C VAL A 70 -33.67 -22.95 -12.42
N PRO A 71 -33.80 -24.21 -12.92
CA PRO A 71 -34.77 -25.16 -12.40
C PRO A 71 -34.62 -25.36 -10.89
N GLU A 72 -35.73 -25.59 -10.18
CA GLU A 72 -35.73 -25.72 -8.70
C GLU A 72 -34.84 -26.86 -8.19
N GLU A 73 -34.53 -27.84 -9.04
CA GLU A 73 -33.60 -28.95 -8.79
C GLU A 73 -32.18 -28.49 -8.44
N PHE A 74 -31.76 -27.29 -8.86
CA PHE A 74 -30.44 -26.72 -8.55
C PHE A 74 -30.39 -25.93 -7.23
N LYS A 75 -31.53 -25.70 -6.56
CA LYS A 75 -31.60 -24.91 -5.31
C LYS A 75 -31.53 -25.74 -4.04
N THR A 76 -31.40 -27.06 -4.15
CA THR A 76 -31.29 -27.94 -2.99
C THR A 76 -30.05 -28.82 -3.12
N ASN A 77 -29.00 -28.46 -2.36
CA ASN A 77 -28.12 -29.33 -1.57
C ASN A 77 -26.84 -28.54 -1.19
N GLU A 78 -27.02 -27.44 -0.45
CA GLU A 78 -25.93 -26.61 0.10
C GLU A 78 -25.08 -27.32 1.17
N GLN A 79 -25.44 -28.56 1.54
CA GLN A 79 -24.77 -29.33 2.57
C GLN A 79 -23.76 -30.37 2.03
N ASP A 80 -23.87 -30.80 0.77
CA ASP A 80 -23.02 -31.89 0.24
C ASP A 80 -21.78 -31.42 -0.53
N SER A 81 -21.68 -30.14 -0.90
CA SER A 81 -20.52 -29.60 -1.62
C SER A 81 -19.44 -28.98 -0.70
N ARG A 82 -19.57 -29.09 0.63
CA ARG A 82 -18.53 -28.68 1.59
C ARG A 82 -17.42 -29.73 1.78
N GLY A 83 -17.43 -30.79 0.98
CA GLY A 83 -16.44 -31.86 1.05
C GLY A 83 -15.54 -31.89 -0.18
N LYS A 84 -14.24 -31.67 0.05
CA LYS A 84 -13.12 -32.14 -0.79
C LYS A 84 -12.85 -31.37 -2.09
N GLY A 85 -12.40 -30.14 -1.90
CA GLY A 85 -11.60 -29.39 -2.89
C GLY A 85 -10.59 -28.45 -2.23
N GLU A 86 -10.15 -28.75 -1.02
CA GLU A 86 -9.16 -27.93 -0.30
C GLU A 86 -7.77 -28.46 -0.62
N GLY A 87 -7.20 -27.99 -1.72
CA GLY A 87 -5.77 -28.12 -1.93
C GLY A 87 -4.99 -27.41 -0.80
N PRO A 88 -3.80 -27.93 -0.42
CA PRO A 88 -2.99 -27.37 0.67
C PRO A 88 -2.67 -25.87 0.50
N GLU A 89 -2.65 -25.38 -0.75
CA GLU A 89 -2.29 -24.00 -1.08
C GLU A 89 -3.26 -22.93 -0.57
N ARG A 90 -4.57 -23.23 -0.40
CA ARG A 90 -5.55 -22.21 0.07
C ARG A 90 -5.45 -21.99 1.57
N GLY A 91 -5.20 -23.08 2.32
CA GLY A 91 -4.90 -23.02 3.75
C GLY A 91 -3.59 -22.27 4.01
N GLU A 92 -2.57 -22.54 3.19
CA GLU A 92 -1.29 -21.87 3.28
C GLU A 92 -1.38 -20.35 3.02
N ARG A 93 -2.12 -19.92 1.98
CA ARG A 93 -2.35 -18.48 1.72
C ARG A 93 -3.12 -17.79 2.85
N ALA A 94 -4.12 -18.45 3.44
CA ALA A 94 -4.85 -17.91 4.58
C ALA A 94 -3.97 -17.81 5.84
N GLN A 95 -3.07 -18.77 6.05
CA GLN A 95 -2.08 -18.71 7.14
C GLN A 95 -1.06 -17.59 6.93
N VAL A 96 -0.55 -17.42 5.71
CA VAL A 96 0.39 -16.32 5.37
C VAL A 96 -0.27 -14.95 5.54
N GLN A 97 -1.55 -14.80 5.15
CA GLN A 97 -2.29 -13.55 5.36
C GLN A 97 -2.49 -13.25 6.84
N LYS A 98 -2.91 -14.24 7.65
CA LYS A 98 -3.05 -14.08 9.11
C LYS A 98 -1.71 -13.77 9.79
N ALA A 99 -0.62 -14.38 9.33
CA ALA A 99 0.73 -14.08 9.81
C ALA A 99 1.14 -12.65 9.47
N GLY A 100 0.85 -12.17 8.25
CA GLY A 100 1.06 -10.79 7.82
C GLY A 100 0.31 -9.79 8.70
N GLU A 101 -0.99 -10.02 8.91
CA GLU A 101 -1.83 -9.17 9.78
C GLU A 101 -1.31 -9.13 11.22
N ALA A 102 -0.85 -10.26 11.77
CA ALA A 102 -0.27 -10.31 13.11
C ALA A 102 1.04 -9.49 13.22
N ILE A 103 1.88 -9.56 12.20
CA ILE A 103 3.14 -8.78 12.13
C ILE A 103 2.84 -7.28 12.05
N ASP A 104 1.85 -6.88 11.25
CA ASP A 104 1.45 -5.48 11.12
C ASP A 104 0.89 -4.92 12.44
N ILE A 105 0.06 -5.69 13.14
CA ILE A 105 -0.46 -5.33 14.47
C ILE A 105 0.70 -5.18 15.48
N ALA A 106 1.65 -6.11 15.50
CA ALA A 106 2.82 -6.04 16.38
C ALA A 106 3.65 -4.76 16.11
N ARG A 107 3.84 -4.42 14.84
CA ARG A 107 4.59 -3.22 14.41
C ARG A 107 3.87 -1.93 14.81
N ILE A 108 2.54 -1.88 14.68
CA ILE A 108 1.72 -0.75 15.14
C ILE A 108 1.86 -0.59 16.66
N ARG A 109 1.79 -1.70 17.42
CA ARG A 109 1.90 -1.68 18.89
C ARG A 109 3.24 -1.12 19.37
N VAL A 110 4.35 -1.56 18.76
CA VAL A 110 5.69 -1.03 19.06
C VAL A 110 5.79 0.46 18.74
N ARG A 111 5.29 0.90 17.58
CA ARG A 111 5.31 2.31 17.17
C ARG A 111 4.51 3.21 18.13
N VAL A 112 3.33 2.77 18.54
CA VAL A 112 2.48 3.51 19.50
C VAL A 112 3.14 3.54 20.89
N GLY A 113 3.77 2.44 21.32
CA GLY A 113 4.54 2.39 22.56
C GLY A 113 5.69 3.38 22.59
N ILE A 114 6.51 3.40 21.54
CA ILE A 114 7.63 4.36 21.41
C ILE A 114 7.11 5.80 21.41
N ARG A 115 6.02 6.10 20.70
CA ARG A 115 5.42 7.45 20.72
C ARG A 115 4.97 7.87 22.11
N ARG A 116 4.34 6.99 22.88
CA ARG A 116 3.94 7.26 24.27
C ARG A 116 5.14 7.57 25.16
N ILE A 117 6.23 6.80 25.04
CA ILE A 117 7.46 7.03 25.80
C ILE A 117 8.06 8.40 25.46
N GLN A 118 8.16 8.71 24.16
CA GLN A 118 8.67 10.00 23.68
C GLN A 118 7.82 11.19 24.15
N LEU A 119 6.49 11.06 24.11
CA LEU A 119 5.56 12.08 24.61
C LEU A 119 5.75 12.32 26.12
N ARG A 120 5.90 11.25 26.92
CA ARG A 120 6.15 11.37 28.36
C ARG A 120 7.48 12.07 28.65
N PHE A 121 8.53 11.70 27.92
CA PHE A 121 9.84 12.35 28.06
C PHE A 121 9.81 13.84 27.70
N ARG A 122 9.11 14.19 26.60
CA ARG A 122 8.94 15.58 26.18
C ARG A 122 8.18 16.42 27.21
N LEU A 123 7.11 15.87 27.80
CA LEU A 123 6.34 16.54 28.85
C LEU A 123 7.17 16.74 30.12
N GLN A 124 7.97 15.75 30.51
CA GLN A 124 8.89 15.85 31.65
C GLN A 124 9.91 16.98 31.45
N LEU A 125 10.54 17.05 30.28
CA LEU A 125 11.48 18.12 29.94
C LEU A 125 10.81 19.50 29.95
N HIS A 126 9.57 19.60 29.49
CA HIS A 126 8.82 20.86 29.51
C HIS A 126 8.59 21.35 30.95
N LEU A 127 8.13 20.46 31.83
CA LEU A 127 7.93 20.77 33.25
C LEU A 127 9.24 21.20 33.94
N GLU A 128 10.35 20.50 33.67
CA GLU A 128 11.66 20.88 34.23
C GLU A 128 12.13 22.25 33.74
N LEU A 129 11.90 22.58 32.47
CA LEU A 129 12.22 23.91 31.93
C LEU A 129 11.36 25.00 32.55
N GLU A 130 10.07 24.74 32.79
CA GLU A 130 9.20 25.68 33.48
C GLU A 130 9.61 25.90 34.94
N GLN A 131 9.94 24.84 35.68
CA GLN A 131 10.47 24.97 37.04
C GLN A 131 11.77 25.79 37.07
N LYS A 132 12.69 25.56 36.11
CA LYS A 132 13.91 26.36 35.98
C LYS A 132 13.64 27.82 35.62
N ARG A 133 12.58 28.12 34.85
CA ARG A 133 12.15 29.50 34.55
C ARG A 133 11.60 30.18 35.81
N VAL A 134 10.69 29.54 36.54
CA VAL A 134 10.12 30.06 37.79
C VAL A 134 11.21 30.33 38.83
N LEU A 135 12.16 29.40 39.01
CA LEU A 135 13.28 29.59 39.93
C LEU A 135 14.22 30.73 39.50
N ARG A 136 14.42 30.96 38.20
CA ARG A 136 15.20 32.11 37.70
C ARG A 136 14.50 33.44 37.99
N LEU A 137 13.21 33.54 37.68
CA LEU A 137 12.40 34.73 37.96
C LEU A 137 12.32 35.02 39.46
N GLY A 138 12.18 33.97 40.28
CA GLY A 138 12.20 34.08 41.73
C GLY A 138 13.55 34.56 42.29
N LYS A 139 14.67 34.13 41.70
CA LYS A 139 16.01 34.66 42.05
C LYS A 139 16.19 36.12 41.63
N GLN A 140 15.68 36.50 40.46
CA GLN A 140 15.80 37.86 39.92
C GLN A 140 14.97 38.88 40.75
N LEU A 141 13.77 38.50 41.18
CA LEU A 141 12.97 39.28 42.14
C LEU A 141 13.65 39.38 43.50
N ARG A 142 14.29 38.30 43.98
CA ARG A 142 14.98 38.29 45.27
C ARG A 142 16.25 39.14 45.28
N LEU A 143 16.98 39.23 44.17
CA LEU A 143 18.13 40.13 44.01
C LEU A 143 17.69 41.59 43.82
N GLY A 144 16.62 41.85 43.05
CA GLY A 144 16.07 43.20 42.88
C GLY A 144 15.50 43.81 44.17
N VAL A 145 15.06 43.00 45.13
CA VAL A 145 14.64 43.48 46.47
C VAL A 145 15.84 43.85 47.35
N VAL A 146 17.03 43.29 47.10
CA VAL A 146 18.25 43.59 47.87
C VAL A 146 18.97 44.85 47.35
N GLU A 147 18.77 45.25 46.09
CA GLU A 147 19.35 46.49 45.52
C GLU A 147 18.52 47.77 45.79
N LEU A 148 17.38 47.67 46.48
CA LEU A 148 16.45 48.77 46.77
C LEU A 148 16.41 49.21 48.25
N TRP A 149 17.41 48.79 49.05
CA TRP A 149 17.62 49.19 50.44
C TRP A 149 19.10 49.57 50.64
#